data_AF-A0A9E5U1E5-F1
#
_entry.id   AF-A0A9E5U1E5-F1
#
_cell.length_a   1.000
_cell.length_b   1.000
_cell.length_c   1.000
_cell.angle_alpha   90.00
_cell.angle_beta   90.00
_cell.angle_gamma   90.00
#
_symmetry.space_group_name_H-M   'P 1'
#
loop_
_entity.id
_entity.type
_entity.pdbx_description
1 polymer ?
#
loop_
_entity_poly.entity_id
_entity_poly.type
_entity_poly.pdbx_seq_one_letter_code
_entity_poly.pdbx_strand_id
1 'polypeptide(L)'
;MTQPVLLQFTRRTATLIHGAMVTGVVLIIVVFVFLRQAIEQEPYRDLVLVFRIVALAELVFAAILIRVVRHRMAPFEPAGDEAEWWRAHLAQAVIIWALAEGAALLGAILWFLTADVALLVGVAGVALALLVLNHPRALLGV
;
A
#
# COMPACT_ATOMS: atom_id res chain seq x y z
N MET A 1 -8.89 -21.68 -29.64
CA MET A 1 -7.96 -20.56 -29.86
C MET A 1 -8.51 -19.28 -29.21
N THR A 2 -8.51 -19.19 -27.86
CA THR A 2 -9.02 -18.02 -27.08
C THR A 2 -8.10 -17.61 -25.93
N GLN A 3 -6.97 -18.29 -25.74
CA GLN A 3 -6.04 -18.06 -24.63
C GLN A 3 -5.30 -16.69 -24.61
N PRO A 4 -4.91 -16.03 -25.73
CA PRO A 4 -4.10 -14.80 -25.65
C PRO A 4 -4.85 -13.59 -25.06
N VAL A 5 -6.18 -13.55 -25.16
CA VAL A 5 -6.99 -12.43 -24.66
C VAL A 5 -7.15 -12.50 -23.13
N LEU A 6 -7.26 -13.71 -22.58
CA LEU A 6 -7.35 -13.93 -21.13
C LEU A 6 -6.02 -13.66 -20.41
N LEU A 7 -4.88 -13.92 -21.09
CA LEU A 7 -3.52 -13.70 -20.58
C LEU A 7 -3.22 -12.22 -20.31
N GLN A 8 -3.57 -11.33 -21.25
CA GLN A 8 -3.37 -9.89 -21.09
C GLN A 8 -4.32 -9.26 -20.06
N PHE A 9 -5.48 -9.88 -19.83
CA PHE A 9 -6.52 -9.32 -18.98
C PHE A 9 -6.10 -9.31 -17.50
N THR A 10 -5.53 -10.41 -16.98
CA THR A 10 -5.24 -10.52 -15.53
C THR A 10 -4.08 -9.65 -15.06
N ARG A 11 -2.98 -9.58 -15.82
CA ARG A 11 -1.86 -8.68 -15.50
C ARG A 11 -2.25 -7.20 -15.60
N ARG A 12 -3.02 -6.85 -16.65
CA ARG A 12 -3.54 -5.48 -16.80
C ARG A 12 -4.45 -5.12 -15.65
N THR A 13 -5.35 -6.02 -15.25
CA THR A 13 -6.21 -5.85 -14.08
C THR A 13 -5.39 -5.64 -12.80
N ALA A 14 -4.39 -6.46 -12.52
CA ALA A 14 -3.48 -6.28 -11.38
C ALA A 14 -2.80 -4.91 -11.39
N THR A 15 -2.32 -4.47 -12.57
CA THR A 15 -1.67 -3.17 -12.75
C THR A 15 -2.64 -2.01 -12.57
N LEU A 16 -3.87 -2.14 -13.07
CA LEU A 16 -4.92 -1.14 -12.91
C LEU A 16 -5.35 -0.99 -11.45
N ILE A 17 -5.57 -2.11 -10.74
CA ILE A 17 -5.92 -2.09 -9.32
C ILE A 17 -4.80 -1.44 -8.52
N HIS A 18 -3.56 -1.90 -8.68
CA HIS A 18 -2.42 -1.35 -7.97
C HIS A 18 -2.22 0.15 -8.27
N GLY A 19 -2.31 0.55 -9.54
CA GLY A 19 -2.21 1.94 -9.95
C GLY A 19 -3.31 2.81 -9.36
N ALA A 20 -4.54 2.32 -9.30
CA ALA A 20 -5.66 3.02 -8.67
C ALA A 20 -5.44 3.23 -7.17
N MET A 21 -4.96 2.20 -6.46
CA MET A 21 -4.64 2.30 -5.02
C MET A 21 -3.52 3.31 -4.75
N VAL A 22 -2.40 3.22 -5.48
CA VAL A 22 -1.28 4.17 -5.35
C VAL A 22 -1.76 5.61 -5.62
N THR A 23 -2.50 5.80 -6.70
CA THR A 23 -3.02 7.14 -7.07
C THR A 23 -3.99 7.65 -6.01
N GLY A 24 -4.90 6.82 -5.52
CA GLY A 24 -5.86 7.16 -4.47
C GLY A 24 -5.17 7.59 -3.18
N VAL A 25 -4.20 6.82 -2.70
CA VAL A 25 -3.41 7.16 -1.50
C VAL A 25 -2.67 8.48 -1.68
N VAL A 26 -1.99 8.68 -2.81
CA VAL A 26 -1.25 9.92 -3.10
C VAL A 26 -2.20 11.12 -3.12
N LEU A 27 -3.36 11.01 -3.79
CA LEU A 27 -4.35 12.08 -3.83
C LEU A 27 -4.90 12.41 -2.43
N ILE A 28 -5.20 11.41 -1.61
CA ILE A 28 -5.67 11.63 -0.23
C ILE A 28 -4.60 12.33 0.61
N ILE A 29 -3.34 11.90 0.51
CA ILE A 29 -2.22 12.57 1.20
C ILE A 29 -2.13 14.04 0.76
N VAL A 30 -2.19 14.32 -0.54
CA VAL A 30 -2.18 15.69 -1.07
C VAL A 30 -3.35 16.51 -0.52
N VAL A 31 -4.56 15.94 -0.47
CA VAL A 31 -5.74 16.59 0.09
C VAL A 31 -5.52 16.92 1.57
N PHE A 32 -5.03 16.00 2.39
CA PHE A 32 -4.71 16.30 3.78
C PHE A 32 -3.64 17.37 3.92
N VAL A 33 -2.61 17.35 3.07
CA VAL A 33 -1.58 18.39 3.06
C VAL A 33 -2.17 19.76 2.79
N PHE A 34 -3.00 19.85 1.76
CA PHE A 34 -3.67 21.09 1.38
C PHE A 34 -4.65 21.57 2.46
N LEU A 35 -5.51 20.68 2.97
CA LEU A 35 -6.50 21.03 4.00
C LEU A 35 -5.81 21.54 5.27
N ARG A 36 -4.68 20.95 5.67
CA ARG A 36 -3.93 21.39 6.85
C ARG A 36 -3.34 22.79 6.66
N GLN A 37 -2.99 23.17 5.44
CA GLN A 37 -2.50 24.52 5.12
C GLN A 37 -3.64 25.54 5.02
N ALA A 38 -4.83 25.09 4.59
CA ALA A 38 -5.98 25.95 4.37
C ALA A 38 -6.85 26.17 5.63
N ILE A 39 -6.79 25.25 6.59
CA ILE A 39 -7.64 25.27 7.80
C ILE A 39 -6.74 25.45 9.02
N GLU A 40 -6.98 26.49 9.80
CA GLU A 40 -6.40 26.63 11.14
C GLU A 40 -6.99 25.56 12.06
N GLN A 41 -6.18 24.56 12.38
CA GLN A 41 -6.52 23.52 13.36
C GLN A 41 -5.45 23.47 14.45
N GLU A 42 -5.90 23.53 15.70
CA GLU A 42 -5.05 23.25 16.85
C GLU A 42 -4.66 21.76 16.85
N PRO A 43 -3.36 21.41 16.77
CA PRO A 43 -2.92 20.03 16.73
C PRO A 43 -3.14 19.33 18.07
N TYR A 44 -3.50 18.05 18.03
CA TYR A 44 -3.64 17.20 19.22
C TYR A 44 -2.27 16.80 19.82
N ARG A 45 -1.54 17.78 20.36
CA ARG A 45 -0.15 17.60 20.85
C ARG A 45 -0.02 16.58 21.97
N ASP A 46 -1.00 16.53 22.87
CA ASP A 46 -0.99 15.62 24.02
C ASP A 46 -1.10 14.14 23.62
N LEU A 47 -1.64 13.86 22.43
CA LEU A 47 -1.84 12.51 21.91
C LEU A 47 -0.74 12.06 20.95
N VAL A 48 0.24 12.91 20.65
CA VAL A 48 1.31 12.62 19.66
C VAL A 48 2.02 11.31 19.97
N LEU A 49 2.39 11.08 21.23
CA LEU A 49 3.09 9.85 21.61
C LEU A 49 2.22 8.61 21.41
N VAL A 50 0.94 8.68 21.78
CA VAL A 50 -0.02 7.58 21.59
C VAL A 50 -0.19 7.28 20.11
N PHE A 51 -0.40 8.31 19.29
CA PHE A 51 -0.56 8.15 17.84
C PHE A 51 0.71 7.63 17.17
N ARG A 52 1.90 8.04 17.60
CA ARG A 52 3.17 7.46 17.14
C ARG A 52 3.23 5.97 17.41
N ILE A 53 2.91 5.54 18.63
CA ILE A 53 2.95 4.12 19.01
C ILE A 53 1.95 3.33 18.17
N VAL A 54 0.71 3.81 18.03
CA VAL A 54 -0.33 3.16 17.23
C VAL A 54 0.08 3.07 15.75
N ALA A 55 0.57 4.16 15.18
CA ALA A 55 0.98 4.22 13.77
C ALA A 55 2.17 3.29 13.47
N LEU A 56 3.16 3.26 14.36
CA LEU A 56 4.31 2.37 14.25
C LEU A 56 3.91 0.90 14.44
N ALA A 57 3.04 0.61 15.41
CA ALA A 57 2.54 -0.74 15.62
C ALA A 57 1.79 -1.23 14.37
N GLU A 58 0.93 -0.41 13.77
CA GLU A 58 0.21 -0.76 12.54
C GLU A 58 1.17 -0.94 11.35
N LEU A 59 2.15 -0.06 11.19
CA LEU A 59 3.16 -0.20 10.12
C LEU A 59 3.93 -1.52 10.25
N VAL A 60 4.37 -1.85 11.47
CA VAL A 60 5.08 -3.11 11.74
C VAL A 60 4.16 -4.31 11.49
N PHE A 61 2.91 -4.24 11.94
CA PHE A 61 1.91 -5.28 11.72
C PHE A 61 1.67 -5.51 10.22
N ALA A 62 1.43 -4.44 9.46
CA ALA A 62 1.28 -4.49 8.01
C ALA A 62 2.53 -5.10 7.34
N ALA A 63 3.73 -4.68 7.71
CA ALA A 63 4.98 -5.23 7.17
C ALA A 63 5.14 -6.74 7.46
N ILE A 64 4.80 -7.18 8.67
CA ILE A 64 4.82 -8.60 9.04
C ILE A 64 3.80 -9.38 8.21
N LEU A 65 2.56 -8.90 8.10
CA LEU A 65 1.52 -9.58 7.33
C LEU A 65 1.85 -9.62 5.84
N ILE A 66 2.36 -8.53 5.26
CA ILE A 66 2.85 -8.51 3.88
C ILE A 66 3.90 -9.61 3.68
N ARG A 67 4.86 -9.72 4.60
CA ARG A 67 5.90 -10.76 4.54
C ARG A 67 5.32 -12.17 4.64
N VAL A 68 4.37 -12.39 5.55
CA VAL A 68 3.70 -13.69 5.73
C VAL A 68 2.89 -14.08 4.50
N VAL A 69 2.09 -13.15 3.96
CA VAL A 69 1.28 -13.39 2.76
C VAL A 69 2.19 -13.65 1.56
N ARG A 70 3.23 -12.84 1.37
CA ARG A 70 4.20 -13.01 0.28
C ARG A 70 4.91 -14.36 0.35
N HIS A 71 5.27 -14.84 1.54
CA HIS A 71 5.93 -16.13 1.69
C HIS A 71 5.02 -17.32 1.30
N ARG A 72 3.69 -17.15 1.38
CA ARG A 72 2.70 -18.16 0.96
C ARG A 72 2.43 -18.15 -0.55
N MET A 73 2.91 -17.15 -1.28
CA MET A 73 2.78 -17.10 -2.74
C MET A 73 3.89 -17.95 -3.34
N ALA A 74 3.54 -18.87 -4.25
CA ALA A 74 4.54 -19.65 -4.96
C ALA A 74 5.38 -18.70 -5.84
N PRO A 75 6.71 -18.87 -5.92
CA PRO A 75 7.54 -18.07 -6.83
C PRO A 75 7.08 -18.30 -8.27
N PHE A 76 7.07 -17.24 -9.08
CA PHE A 76 6.79 -17.35 -10.50
C PHE A 76 7.97 -18.01 -11.20
N GLU A 77 7.71 -19.08 -11.94
CA GLU A 77 8.70 -19.72 -12.80
C GLU A 77 8.72 -18.99 -14.16
N PRO A 78 9.87 -18.49 -14.65
CA PRO A 78 9.94 -17.74 -15.90
C PRO A 78 9.44 -18.48 -17.15
N ALA A 79 9.41 -19.82 -17.10
CA ALA A 79 8.87 -20.68 -18.16
C ALA A 79 7.36 -20.98 -17.99
N GLY A 80 6.75 -20.55 -16.88
CA GLY A 80 5.36 -20.81 -16.52
C GLY A 80 4.36 -19.79 -17.08
N ASP A 81 3.07 -20.08 -16.93
CA ASP A 81 1.97 -19.20 -17.35
C ASP A 81 1.75 -18.07 -16.32
N GLU A 82 2.12 -16.84 -16.69
CA GLU A 82 1.92 -15.63 -15.87
C GLU A 82 0.44 -15.42 -15.49
N ALA A 83 -0.50 -15.72 -16.38
CA ALA A 83 -1.91 -15.48 -16.09
C ALA A 83 -2.50 -16.53 -15.15
N GLU A 84 -2.04 -17.77 -15.23
CA GLU A 84 -2.37 -18.80 -14.24
C GLU A 84 -1.86 -18.40 -12.86
N TRP A 85 -0.62 -17.89 -12.78
CA TRP A 85 -0.06 -17.38 -11.54
C TRP A 85 -0.91 -16.23 -10.96
N TRP A 86 -1.27 -15.23 -11.78
CA TRP A 86 -2.12 -14.13 -11.33
C TRP A 86 -3.52 -14.61 -10.91
N ARG A 87 -4.12 -15.59 -11.60
CA ARG A 87 -5.41 -16.14 -11.17
C ARG A 87 -5.34 -16.79 -9.79
N ALA A 88 -4.24 -17.49 -9.49
CA ALA A 88 -4.04 -18.14 -8.20
C ALA A 88 -3.67 -17.17 -7.06
N HIS A 89 -3.03 -16.04 -7.39
CA HIS A 89 -2.38 -15.17 -6.39
C HIS A 89 -2.89 -13.72 -6.34
N LEU A 90 -3.84 -13.31 -7.20
CA LEU A 90 -4.32 -11.92 -7.25
C LEU A 90 -4.94 -11.47 -5.92
N ALA A 91 -5.68 -12.35 -5.24
CA ALA A 91 -6.29 -12.00 -3.95
C ALA A 91 -5.21 -11.68 -2.89
N GLN A 92 -4.15 -12.48 -2.84
CA GLN A 92 -3.01 -12.30 -1.95
C GLN A 92 -2.25 -11.01 -2.29
N ALA A 93 -2.09 -10.71 -3.58
CA ALA A 93 -1.49 -9.45 -4.04
C ALA A 93 -2.31 -8.24 -3.59
N VAL A 94 -3.64 -8.28 -3.74
CA VAL A 94 -4.55 -7.22 -3.28
C VAL A 94 -4.48 -7.05 -1.76
N ILE A 95 -4.38 -8.13 -0.98
CA ILE A 95 -4.19 -8.06 0.48
C ILE A 95 -2.87 -7.34 0.81
N ILE A 96 -1.77 -7.67 0.14
CA ILE A 96 -0.48 -7.00 0.33
C ILE A 96 -0.61 -5.49 0.07
N TRP A 97 -1.26 -5.12 -1.03
CA TRP A 97 -1.46 -3.71 -1.39
C TRP A 97 -2.37 -3.00 -0.39
N ALA A 98 -3.46 -3.63 0.06
CA ALA A 98 -4.41 -3.04 1.01
C ALA A 98 -3.78 -2.81 2.39
N LEU A 99 -2.90 -3.71 2.85
CA LEU A 99 -2.15 -3.54 4.10
C LEU A 99 -1.23 -2.31 4.04
N ALA A 100 -0.51 -2.14 2.92
CA ALA A 100 0.37 -0.99 2.72
C ALA A 100 -0.43 0.32 2.57
N GLU A 101 -1.54 0.29 1.81
CA GLU A 101 -2.46 1.43 1.68
C GLU A 101 -3.06 1.84 3.04
N GLY A 102 -3.56 0.89 3.83
CA GLY A 102 -4.15 1.17 5.13
C GLY A 102 -3.16 1.84 6.09
N ALA A 103 -1.94 1.33 6.17
CA ALA A 103 -0.87 1.95 6.97
C ALA A 103 -0.49 3.35 6.46
N ALA A 104 -0.49 3.56 5.13
CA ALA A 104 -0.20 4.85 4.54
C ALA A 104 -1.27 5.91 4.88
N LEU A 105 -2.55 5.54 4.73
CA LEU A 105 -3.67 6.40 5.06
C LEU A 105 -3.71 6.70 6.56
N LEU A 106 -3.48 5.71 7.43
CA LEU A 106 -3.43 5.92 8.87
C LEU A 106 -2.33 6.92 9.25
N GLY A 107 -1.12 6.76 8.73
CA GLY A 107 -0.02 7.70 8.97
C GLY A 107 -0.36 9.13 8.53
N ALA A 108 -1.02 9.27 7.38
CA ALA A 108 -1.44 10.56 6.83
C ALA A 108 -2.55 11.21 7.67
N ILE A 109 -3.54 10.43 8.13
CA ILE A 109 -4.60 10.90 9.03
C ILE A 109 -3.99 11.37 10.35
N LEU A 110 -3.12 10.58 10.97
CA LEU A 110 -2.54 10.93 12.26
C LEU A 110 -1.60 12.14 12.15
N TRP A 111 -0.88 12.28 11.04
CA TRP A 111 -0.19 13.53 10.71
C TRP A 111 -1.16 14.69 10.59
N PHE A 112 -2.27 14.53 9.88
CA PHE A 112 -3.31 15.55 9.74
C PHE A 112 -3.96 15.94 11.08
N LEU A 113 -3.93 15.08 12.08
CA LEU A 113 -4.38 15.42 13.43
C LEU A 113 -3.33 16.14 14.29
N THR A 114 -2.04 15.88 14.07
CA THR A 114 -0.99 16.28 15.03
C THR A 114 0.06 17.26 14.51
N ALA A 115 0.15 17.47 13.20
CA ALA A 115 1.24 18.15 12.50
C ALA A 115 2.60 17.45 12.61
N ASP A 116 2.65 16.23 13.15
CA ASP A 116 3.90 15.56 13.43
C ASP A 116 4.47 14.89 12.17
N VAL A 117 5.48 15.52 11.58
CA VAL A 117 6.13 15.10 10.33
C VAL A 117 6.64 13.66 10.39
N ALA A 118 6.94 13.13 11.58
CA ALA A 118 7.34 11.72 11.73
C ALA A 118 6.22 10.75 11.28
N LEU A 119 4.95 11.09 11.50
CA LEU A 119 3.82 10.28 11.06
C LEU A 119 3.61 10.36 9.54
N LEU A 120 3.82 11.53 8.94
CA LEU A 120 3.72 11.69 7.49
C LEU A 120 4.86 10.98 6.76
N VAL A 121 6.10 11.35 7.08
CA VAL A 121 7.26 10.84 6.32
C VAL A 121 7.61 9.43 6.80
N GLY A 122 7.65 9.21 8.11
CA GLY A 122 8.09 7.96 8.71
C GLY A 122 7.07 6.84 8.65
N VAL A 123 5.77 7.14 8.72
CA VAL A 123 4.73 6.10 8.61
C VAL A 123 4.07 6.14 7.23
N ALA A 124 3.44 7.25 6.86
CA ALA A 124 2.72 7.29 5.59
C ALA A 124 3.65 7.11 4.38
N GLY A 125 4.81 7.78 4.39
CA GLY A 125 5.83 7.68 3.36
C GLY A 125 6.42 6.28 3.24
N VAL A 126 6.75 5.63 4.38
CA VAL A 126 7.28 4.26 4.38
C VAL A 126 6.24 3.25 3.91
N ALA A 127 4.98 3.38 4.35
CA ALA A 127 3.90 2.51 3.90
C ALA A 127 3.59 2.70 2.41
N LEU A 128 3.60 3.93 1.91
CA LEU A 128 3.48 4.22 0.48
C LEU A 128 4.66 3.62 -0.30
N ALA A 129 5.88 3.71 0.23
CA ALA A 129 7.04 3.06 -0.37
C ALA A 129 6.85 1.53 -0.40
N LEU A 130 6.35 0.91 0.67
CA LEU A 130 6.01 -0.52 0.68
C LEU A 130 4.97 -0.86 -0.39
N LEU A 131 3.95 -0.02 -0.57
CA LEU A 131 2.95 -0.20 -1.62
C LEU A 131 3.65 -0.21 -2.99
N VAL A 132 4.38 0.86 -3.33
CA VAL A 132 5.08 0.99 -4.62
C VAL A 132 6.12 -0.12 -4.86
N LEU A 133 6.85 -0.53 -3.83
CA LEU A 133 7.85 -1.60 -3.93
C LEU A 133 7.21 -2.96 -4.19
N ASN A 134 5.98 -3.18 -3.74
CA ASN A 134 5.20 -4.40 -4.03
C ASN A 134 4.37 -4.27 -5.32
N HIS A 135 4.80 -3.46 -6.29
CA HIS A 135 4.15 -3.38 -7.60
C HIS A 135 4.08 -4.74 -8.32
N PRO A 136 3.18 -4.92 -9.30
CA PRO A 136 2.91 -6.22 -9.91
C PRO A 136 4.14 -6.98 -10.43
N ARG A 137 5.15 -6.29 -10.98
CA ARG A 137 6.36 -6.98 -11.49
C ARG A 137 7.25 -7.50 -10.34
N ALA A 138 7.41 -6.74 -9.27
CA ALA A 138 8.15 -7.19 -8.08
C ALA A 138 7.55 -8.43 -7.42
N LEU A 139 6.22 -8.62 -7.51
CA LEU A 139 5.56 -9.83 -6.99
C LEU A 139 5.84 -11.07 -7.84
N LEU A 140 6.14 -10.90 -9.13
CA LEU A 140 6.60 -11.98 -10.01
C LEU A 140 8.09 -12.29 -9.82
N GLY A 141 8.83 -11.45 -9.09
CA GLY A 141 10.28 -11.64 -8.89
C GLY A 141 11.13 -11.28 -10.11
N VAL A 142 10.60 -10.44 -11.01
CA VAL A 142 11.26 -9.98 -12.25
C VAL A 142 11.55 -8.48 -12.18
#